data_AF-A0A317LTB2-F1
#
_entry.id   AF-A0A317LTB2-F1
#
_cell.length_a   1.000
_cell.length_b   1.000
_cell.length_c   1.000
_cell.angle_alpha   90.00
_cell.angle_beta   90.00
_cell.angle_gamma   90.00
#
_symmetry.space_group_name_H-M   'P 1'
#
loop_
_entity.id
_entity.type
_entity.pdbx_description
1 polymer ?
#
loop_
_entity_poly.entity_id
_entity_poly.type
_entity_poly.pdbx_seq_one_letter_code
_entity_poly.pdbx_strand_id
1 'polypeptide(L)' 'MRKEEVLVMRAVAICHKPYLKPEEALIYCNLGRTQFAKRCEEFRIYKNGAGYFAREDLNRLMSGEPVPMVTKLNGL' A
#
# COMPACT_ATOMS: atom_id res chain seq x y z
N MET A 1 -3.06 -21.98 21.57
CA MET A 1 -3.22 -20.70 20.87
C MET A 1 -4.49 -20.76 20.03
N ARG A 2 -5.42 -19.83 20.21
CA ARG A 2 -6.68 -19.78 19.45
C ARG A 2 -6.38 -19.37 18.00
N LYS A 3 -7.16 -19.86 17.04
CA LYS A 3 -6.95 -19.54 15.61
C LYS A 3 -7.00 -18.03 15.33
N GLU A 4 -7.87 -17.32 16.04
CA GLU A 4 -8.00 -15.85 15.98
C GLU A 4 -6.72 -15.14 16.44
N GLU A 5 -6.08 -15.61 17.51
CA GLU A 5 -4.83 -15.03 18.02
C GLU A 5 -3.71 -15.15 16.98
N VAL A 6 -3.62 -16.29 16.29
CA VAL A 6 -2.66 -16.49 15.19
C VAL A 6 -2.95 -15.54 14.04
N LEU A 7 -4.21 -15.30 13.72
CA LEU A 7 -4.63 -14.42 12.64
C LEU A 7 -4.31 -12.96 12.96
N VAL A 8 -4.60 -12.51 14.19
CA VAL A 8 -4.22 -11.20 14.71
C VAL A 8 -2.69 -11.02 14.69
N MET A 9 -1.94 -12.00 15.19
CA MET A 9 -0.47 -11.92 15.17
C MET A 9 0.10 -11.81 13.75
N ARG A 10 -0.48 -12.51 12.77
CA ARG A 10 -0.08 -12.39 11.36
C ARG A 10 -0.38 -11.01 10.80
N ALA A 11 -1.54 -10.44 11.12
CA ALA A 11 -1.89 -9.08 10.72
C ALA A 11 -0.93 -8.04 11.34
N VAL A 12 -0.62 -8.18 12.63
CA VAL A 12 0.38 -7.33 13.30
C VAL A 12 1.74 -7.44 12.64
N ALA A 13 2.21 -8.65 12.33
CA ALA A 13 3.50 -8.86 11.68
C ALA A 13 3.59 -8.17 10.30
N ILE A 14 2.48 -8.12 9.54
CA ILE A 14 2.41 -7.40 8.25
C ILE A 14 2.71 -5.91 8.45
N CYS A 15 2.16 -5.27 9.49
CA CYS A 15 2.36 -3.84 9.75
C CYS A 15 3.81 -3.43 10.03
N HIS A 16 4.67 -4.39 10.38
CA HIS A 16 6.09 -4.16 10.68
C HIS A 16 7.03 -4.50 9.51
N LYS A 17 6.52 -5.03 8.39
CA LYS A 17 7.35 -5.34 7.21
C LYS A 17 7.67 -4.07 6.42
N PRO A 18 8.93 -3.85 6.00
CA PRO A 18 9.27 -2.70 5.14
C PRO A 18 8.74 -2.87 3.71
N TYR A 19 8.58 -4.12 3.24
CA TYR A 19 8.07 -4.45 1.92
C TYR A 19 6.96 -5.50 2.01
N LEU A 20 5.89 -5.27 1.24
CA LEU A 20 4.66 -6.04 1.29
C LEU A 20 4.39 -6.68 -0.07
N LYS A 21 4.09 -7.98 -0.07
CA LYS A 21 3.58 -8.67 -1.27
C LYS A 21 2.22 -8.10 -1.66
N PRO A 22 1.77 -8.28 -2.92
CA PRO A 22 0.48 -7.76 -3.36
C PRO A 22 -0.70 -8.15 -2.44
N GLU A 23 -0.73 -9.39 -1.96
CA GLU A 23 -1.78 -9.88 -1.07
C GLU A 23 -1.71 -9.23 0.31
N GLU A 24 -0.50 -9.01 0.83
CA GLU A 24 -0.27 -8.36 2.12
C GLU A 24 -0.61 -6.88 2.06
N ALA A 25 -0.31 -6.21 0.94
CA ALA A 25 -0.65 -4.81 0.71
C ALA A 25 -2.17 -4.57 0.65
N LEU A 26 -2.92 -5.49 0.02
CA LEU A 26 -4.39 -5.44 0.01
C LEU A 26 -4.99 -5.56 1.42
N ILE A 27 -4.43 -6.47 2.23
CA ILE A 27 -4.82 -6.63 3.64
C ILE A 27 -4.46 -5.37 4.43
N TYR A 28 -3.23 -4.86 4.26
CA TYR A 28 -2.71 -3.70 4.97
C TYR A 28 -3.53 -2.43 4.72
N CYS A 29 -3.87 -2.16 3.45
CA CYS A 29 -4.68 -1.01 3.08
C CYS A 29 -6.18 -1.23 3.30
N ASN A 30 -6.60 -2.47 3.56
CA ASN A 30 -8.02 -2.86 3.63
C ASN A 30 -8.80 -2.43 2.38
N LEU A 31 -8.23 -2.65 1.20
CA LEU A 31 -8.81 -2.26 -0.10
C LEU A 31 -9.01 -3.48 -1.00
N GLY A 32 -10.09 -3.47 -1.77
CA GLY A 32 -10.28 -4.43 -2.87
C GLY A 32 -9.28 -4.19 -4.01
N ARG A 33 -9.00 -5.23 -4.80
CA ARG A 33 -7.97 -5.23 -5.87
C ARG A 33 -8.07 -4.01 -6.81
N THR A 34 -9.26 -3.75 -7.35
CA THR A 34 -9.48 -2.66 -8.31
C THR A 34 -9.28 -1.29 -7.67
N GLN A 35 -9.79 -1.11 -6.45
CA GLN A 35 -9.68 0.17 -5.73
C GLN A 35 -8.24 0.44 -5.30
N PHE A 36 -7.53 -0.59 -4.87
CA PHE A 36 -6.11 -0.54 -4.54
C PHE A 36 -5.26 -0.17 -5.77
N ALA A 37 -5.50 -0.81 -6.92
CA ALA A 37 -4.77 -0.50 -8.14
C ALA A 37 -4.96 0.96 -8.58
N LYS A 38 -6.20 1.45 -8.57
CA LYS A 38 -6.52 2.85 -8.89
C LYS A 38 -5.82 3.83 -7.93
N ARG A 39 -5.88 3.56 -6.62
CA ARG A 39 -5.20 4.39 -5.62
C ARG A 39 -3.68 4.36 -5.79
N CYS A 40 -3.09 3.20 -6.10
CA CYS A 40 -1.65 3.12 -6.37
C CYS A 40 -1.26 3.97 -7.59
N GLU A 41 -2.07 3.96 -8.66
CA GLU A 41 -1.84 4.81 -9.83
C GLU A 41 -1.93 6.30 -9.48
N GLU A 42 -2.97 6.71 -8.76
CA GLU A 42 -3.18 8.09 -8.31
C GLU A 42 -2.02 8.61 -7.44
N PHE A 43 -1.47 7.76 -6.57
CA PHE A 43 -0.35 8.08 -5.68
C PHE A 43 1.03 7.76 -6.27
N ARG A 44 1.10 7.28 -7.51
CA ARG A 44 2.34 6.87 -8.20
C ARG A 44 3.17 5.85 -7.41
N ILE A 45 2.48 4.87 -6.84
CA ILE A 45 3.07 3.79 -6.06
C ILE A 45 3.31 2.60 -6.99
N TYR A 46 4.55 2.12 -7.01
CA TYR A 46 4.98 1.01 -7.86
C TYR A 46 5.65 -0.08 -7.04
N LYS A 47 5.65 -1.29 -7.60
CA LYS A 47 6.40 -2.41 -7.04
C LYS A 47 7.89 -2.22 -7.32
N ASN A 48 8.73 -2.69 -6.40
CA ASN A 48 10.16 -2.84 -6.65
C ASN A 48 10.45 -3.99 -7.64
N GLY A 49 11.73 -4.21 -7.96
CA GLY A 49 12.15 -5.29 -8.87
C GLY A 49 11.77 -6.71 -8.43
N ALA A 50 11.45 -6.92 -7.15
CA ALA A 50 10.97 -8.19 -6.61
C ALA A 50 9.42 -8.31 -6.60
N GLY A 51 8.71 -7.28 -7.07
CA GLY A 51 7.25 -7.26 -7.13
C GLY A 51 6.55 -6.83 -5.83
N TYR A 52 7.27 -6.21 -4.88
CA TYR A 52 6.73 -5.81 -3.57
C TYR A 52 6.52 -4.30 -3.46
N PHE A 53 5.57 -3.89 -2.63
CA PHE A 53 5.27 -2.49 -2.32
C PHE A 53 6.05 -2.04 -1.09
N ALA A 54 6.64 -0.84 -1.12
CA ALA A 54 7.22 -0.23 0.08
C ALA A 54 6.09 0.17 1.03
N ARG A 55 6.21 -0.17 2.32
CA ARG A 55 5.19 0.16 3.31
C ARG A 55 5.07 1.68 3.49
N GLU A 56 6.17 2.41 3.40
CA GLU A 56 6.19 3.87 3.49
C GLU A 56 5.33 4.51 2.39
N ASP A 57 5.30 3.92 1.19
CA ASP A 57 4.41 4.35 0.11
C ASP A 57 2.95 4.06 0.43
N LEU A 58 2.66 2.86 0.94
CA LEU A 58 1.31 2.49 1.37
C LEU A 58 0.81 3.34 2.54
N ASN A 59 1.69 3.75 3.45
CA ASN A 59 1.35 4.69 4.52
C ASN A 59 0.90 6.03 3.96
N ARG A 60 1.60 6.54 2.93
CA ARG A 60 1.19 7.77 2.24
C ARG A 60 -0.18 7.61 1.58
N LEU A 61 -0.44 6.49 0.92
CA LEU A 61 -1.76 6.19 0.34
C LEU A 61 -2.88 6.17 1.39
N MET A 62 -2.59 5.68 2.61
CA MET A 62 -3.56 5.57 3.70
C MET A 62 -3.62 6.79 4.62
N SER A 63 -2.72 7.77 4.47
CA SER A 63 -2.58 8.93 5.35
C SER A 63 -3.74 9.93 5.27
N GLY A 64 -4.55 9.86 4.21
CA GLY A 64 -5.55 10.88 3.90
C GLY A 64 -4.97 12.16 3.28
N GLU A 65 -3.66 12.20 3.04
CA GLU A 65 -3.02 13.29 2.31
C GLU A 65 -3.55 13.39 0.86
N PRO A 66 -3.56 14.59 0.28
CA PRO A 66 -3.93 14.78 -1.12
C PRO A 66 -3.05 13.95 -2.04
N VAL A 67 -3.64 13.44 -3.13
CA VAL A 67 -2.87 12.86 -4.23
C VAL A 67 -1.83 13.88 -4.72
N PRO A 68 -0.57 13.48 -4.97
CA PRO A 68 0.45 14.40 -5.47
C PRO A 68 -0.05 15.09 -6.74
N MET A 69 -0.21 16.42 -6.71
CA MET A 69 -0.65 17.16 -7.88
C MET A 69 0.34 16.95 -9.03
N VAL A 70 -0.18 16.60 -10.21
CA VAL A 70 0.60 16.69 -11.43
C VAL A 70 0.79 18.17 -11.74
N THR A 71 1.95 18.73 -11.40
CA THR A 71 2.37 19.99 -12.01
C THR A 71 2.52 19.71 -13.49
N LYS A 72 1.47 19.99 -14.29
CA LYS A 72 1.66 20.14 -15.73
C LYS A 72 2.61 21.31 -15.89
N LEU A 73 3.85 21.04 -16.31
CA LEU A 73 4.74 22.05 -16.85
C LEU A 73 4.07 22.57 -18.13
N ASN A 74 3.17 23.53 -17.97
CA ASN A 74 2.68 24.33 -19.07
C ASN A 74 3.77 25.36 -19.38
N GLY A 75 4.45 25.16 -20.50
CA GLY A 75 5.26 26.18 -21.17
C GLY A 75 6.76 26.04 -20.93
N LEU A 76 7.43 25.37 -21.86
CA LEU A 76 8.61 25.85 -22.59
C LEU A 76 8.62 25.18 -23.96
#